data_AF-A0AAX2FFF3-F1
#
_entry.id   AF-A0AAX2FFF3-F1
#
_cell.length_a   1.000
_cell.length_b   1.000
_cell.length_c   1.000
_cell.angle_alpha   90.00
_cell.angle_beta   90.00
_cell.angle_gamma   90.00
#
_symmetry.space_group_name_H-M   'P 1'
#
loop_
_entity.id
_entity.type
_entity.pdbx_description
1 polymer ?
#
loop_
_entity_poly.entity_id
_entity_poly.type
_entity_poly.pdbx_seq_one_letter_code
_entity_poly.pdbx_strand_id
1 'polypeptide(L)'
;MWIYEKKLQYPVKVGTCNPALAKLLIEQYGGADGELAAALRYLNQRYTIPDKVIGLLTDIGTEEFAHLEMIATMVYKLTKDATPEQMKAAGLDPHYADHDSALHYHNAAGVPFTATYIQAKGDPIADLYEDIAAEEKARATYQWLINLSDDPDINDSLRFLREREIVHSQRFREAVEILKEERDKKIFF
;
A
#
# COMPACT_ATOMS: atom_id res chain seq x y z
N MET A 1 12.69 -6.79 -15.65
CA MET A 1 13.27 -7.88 -14.84
C MET A 1 13.13 -7.47 -13.38
N TRP A 2 12.67 -8.35 -12.51
CA TRP A 2 12.58 -8.11 -11.06
C TRP A 2 13.71 -8.84 -10.35
N ILE A 3 14.23 -8.24 -9.28
CA ILE A 3 15.21 -8.86 -8.39
C ILE A 3 14.61 -8.82 -6.99
N TYR A 4 14.71 -9.94 -6.28
CA TYR A 4 14.28 -10.04 -4.90
C TYR A 4 15.51 -10.21 -4.01
N GLU A 5 15.60 -9.36 -2.99
CA GLU A 5 16.55 -9.50 -1.89
C GLU A 5 15.76 -9.91 -0.66
N LYS A 6 16.19 -10.95 0.07
CA LYS A 6 15.51 -11.45 1.27
C LYS A 6 15.75 -10.53 2.47
N LYS A 7 15.26 -9.29 2.37
CA LYS A 7 15.41 -8.22 3.33
C LYS A 7 14.24 -7.27 3.19
N LEU A 8 13.56 -7.00 4.31
CA LEU A 8 12.52 -5.97 4.36
C LEU A 8 13.15 -4.59 4.20
N GLN A 9 12.45 -3.70 3.50
CA GLN A 9 12.89 -2.32 3.29
C GLN A 9 13.12 -1.58 4.62
N TYR A 10 12.23 -1.81 5.59
CA TYR A 10 12.35 -1.32 6.96
C TYR A 10 12.04 -2.44 7.97
N PRO A 11 12.70 -2.47 9.15
CA PRO A 11 12.49 -3.53 10.12
C PRO A 11 11.04 -3.64 10.60
N VAL A 12 10.53 -4.88 10.64
CA VAL A 12 9.23 -5.23 11.23
C VAL A 12 9.44 -6.06 12.49
N LYS A 13 9.15 -5.48 13.66
CA LYS A 13 9.22 -6.13 14.97
C LYS A 13 7.81 -6.38 15.50
N VAL A 14 7.60 -7.55 16.11
CA VAL A 14 6.33 -7.94 16.73
C VAL A 14 6.65 -8.72 17.99
N GLY A 15 6.21 -8.22 19.15
CA GLY A 15 6.49 -8.82 20.45
C GLY A 15 5.44 -9.83 20.89
N THR A 16 4.18 -9.65 20.49
CA THR A 16 3.05 -10.45 21.01
C THR A 16 2.08 -10.83 19.89
N CYS A 17 1.49 -12.02 19.98
CA CYS A 17 0.38 -12.45 19.13
C CYS A 17 -0.84 -11.52 19.34
N ASN A 18 -1.37 -10.93 18.27
CA ASN A 18 -2.51 -10.02 18.32
C ASN A 18 -3.33 -10.09 17.00
N PRO A 19 -4.24 -11.07 16.88
CA PRO A 19 -5.07 -11.22 15.68
C PRO A 19 -6.03 -10.05 15.44
N ALA A 20 -6.43 -9.34 16.50
CA ALA A 20 -7.31 -8.17 16.37
C ALA A 20 -6.62 -7.02 15.65
N LEU A 21 -5.35 -6.74 15.97
CA LEU A 21 -4.55 -5.75 15.24
C LEU A 21 -4.25 -6.23 13.82
N ALA A 22 -3.92 -7.51 13.64
CA ALA A 22 -3.68 -8.09 12.32
C ALA A 22 -4.87 -7.89 11.36
N LYS A 23 -6.10 -8.09 11.86
CA LYS A 23 -7.34 -7.84 11.12
C LYS A 23 -7.44 -6.40 10.59
N LEU A 24 -7.00 -5.42 11.38
CA LEU A 24 -7.01 -4.01 10.97
C LEU A 24 -5.92 -3.71 9.94
N LEU A 25 -4.70 -4.24 10.14
CA LEU A 25 -3.57 -4.02 9.23
C LEU A 25 -3.81 -4.55 7.81
N ILE A 26 -4.66 -5.58 7.68
CA ILE A 26 -5.10 -6.09 6.38
C ILE A 26 -5.73 -5.01 5.49
N GLU A 27 -6.26 -3.91 6.05
CA GLU A 27 -6.76 -2.78 5.27
C GLU A 27 -5.69 -2.18 4.34
N GLN A 28 -4.43 -2.05 4.81
CA GLN A 28 -3.32 -1.63 3.95
C GLN A 28 -2.75 -2.76 3.09
N TYR A 29 -3.15 -4.02 3.30
CA TYR A 29 -2.70 -5.13 2.45
C TYR A 29 -3.57 -5.28 1.20
N GLY A 30 -4.88 -5.53 1.40
CA GLY A 30 -5.84 -5.83 0.32
C GLY A 30 -6.99 -4.83 0.20
N GLY A 31 -6.98 -3.73 0.96
CA GLY A 31 -7.95 -2.65 0.85
C GLY A 31 -7.81 -1.81 -0.42
N ALA A 32 -8.81 -0.97 -0.67
CA ALA A 32 -8.89 -0.16 -1.89
C ALA A 32 -7.78 0.89 -2.00
N ASP A 33 -7.33 1.38 -0.85
CA ASP A 33 -6.26 2.38 -0.72
C ASP A 33 -4.98 1.75 -0.12
N GLY A 34 -4.87 0.42 -0.15
CA GLY A 34 -3.70 -0.32 0.36
C GLY A 34 -2.57 -0.48 -0.66
N GLU A 35 -1.46 -1.04 -0.19
CA GLU A 35 -0.19 -1.17 -0.93
C GLU A 35 -0.35 -1.94 -2.24
N LEU A 36 -1.21 -2.98 -2.26
CA LEU A 36 -1.45 -3.74 -3.49
C LEU A 36 -2.11 -2.87 -4.56
N ALA A 37 -3.06 -2.01 -4.15
CA ALA A 37 -3.73 -1.11 -5.07
C ALA A 37 -2.74 -0.08 -5.63
N ALA A 38 -1.91 0.51 -4.76
CA ALA A 38 -0.85 1.46 -5.12
C ALA A 38 0.14 0.83 -6.13
N ALA A 39 0.75 -0.30 -5.79
CA ALA A 39 1.71 -1.01 -6.63
C ALA A 39 1.15 -1.31 -8.03
N LEU A 40 -0.05 -1.90 -8.09
CA LEU A 40 -0.70 -2.25 -9.36
C LEU A 40 -1.10 -1.03 -10.17
N ARG A 41 -1.56 0.05 -9.53
CA ARG A 41 -1.94 1.31 -10.18
C ARG A 41 -0.74 1.93 -10.89
N TYR A 42 0.34 2.19 -10.16
CA TYR A 42 1.51 2.91 -10.69
C TYR A 42 2.22 2.11 -11.78
N LEU A 43 2.38 0.79 -11.58
CA LEU A 43 3.03 -0.07 -12.57
C LEU A 43 2.19 -0.29 -13.83
N ASN A 44 0.86 -0.12 -13.77
CA ASN A 44 0.01 -0.15 -14.96
C ASN A 44 0.03 1.18 -15.70
N GLN A 45 -0.06 2.30 -14.98
CA GLN A 45 -0.09 3.63 -15.60
C GLN A 45 1.22 4.01 -16.30
N ARG A 46 2.37 3.47 -15.86
CA ARG A 46 3.69 3.78 -16.45
C ARG A 46 3.77 3.53 -17.96
N TYR A 47 2.96 2.62 -18.52
CA TYR A 47 3.01 2.28 -19.94
C TYR A 47 2.40 3.36 -20.84
N THR A 48 1.65 4.31 -20.26
CA THR A 48 0.99 5.40 -20.98
C THR A 48 1.39 6.78 -20.48
N ILE A 49 2.34 6.86 -19.54
CA ILE A 49 2.86 8.13 -19.02
C ILE A 49 4.08 8.59 -19.83
N PRO A 50 4.33 9.91 -20.00
CA PRO A 50 5.48 10.39 -20.77
C PRO A 50 6.83 9.97 -20.18
N ASP A 51 7.81 9.74 -21.06
CA ASP A 51 9.17 9.26 -20.74
C ASP A 51 9.87 10.06 -19.62
N LYS A 52 9.52 11.33 -19.45
CA LYS A 52 10.13 12.19 -18.44
C LYS A 52 9.77 11.81 -17.00
N VAL A 53 8.64 11.14 -16.80
CA VAL A 53 8.13 10.76 -15.46
C VAL A 53 7.89 9.26 -15.33
N ILE A 54 8.08 8.46 -16.39
CA ILE A 54 7.92 6.99 -16.34
C ILE A 54 8.80 6.31 -15.28
N GLY A 55 10.00 6.86 -15.04
CA GLY A 55 10.91 6.38 -14.00
C GLY A 55 10.28 6.48 -12.61
N LEU A 56 9.57 7.58 -12.32
CA LEU A 56 8.93 7.79 -11.03
C LEU A 56 7.90 6.70 -10.71
N LEU A 57 6.99 6.41 -11.64
CA LEU A 57 5.97 5.37 -11.44
C LEU A 57 6.58 3.97 -11.32
N THR A 58 7.69 3.74 -12.03
CA THR A 58 8.43 2.48 -11.95
C THR A 58 9.07 2.33 -10.57
N ASP A 59 9.72 3.38 -10.07
CA ASP A 59 10.43 3.36 -8.79
C ASP A 59 9.44 3.24 -7.63
N ILE A 60 8.42 4.09 -7.58
CA ILE A 60 7.40 4.06 -6.52
C ILE A 60 6.61 2.75 -6.57
N GLY A 61 6.09 2.34 -7.74
CA GLY A 61 5.35 1.09 -7.85
C GLY A 61 6.17 -0.17 -7.50
N THR A 62 7.50 -0.10 -7.62
CA THR A 62 8.42 -1.15 -7.14
C THR A 62 8.56 -1.10 -5.62
N GLU A 63 8.69 0.10 -5.05
CA GLU A 63 8.72 0.33 -3.61
C GLU A 63 7.44 -0.12 -2.91
N GLU A 64 6.26 0.08 -3.52
CA GLU A 64 4.99 -0.38 -2.95
C GLU A 64 4.91 -1.90 -2.77
N PHE A 65 5.62 -2.69 -3.59
CA PHE A 65 5.71 -4.13 -3.33
C PHE A 65 6.56 -4.47 -2.10
N ALA A 66 7.53 -3.63 -1.75
CA ALA A 66 8.27 -3.76 -0.49
C ALA A 66 7.40 -3.36 0.70
N HIS A 67 6.56 -2.33 0.57
CA HIS A 67 5.56 -1.97 1.58
C HIS A 67 4.54 -3.08 1.80
N LEU A 68 4.03 -3.67 0.70
CA LEU A 68 3.12 -4.81 0.74
C LEU A 68 3.73 -6.00 1.50
N GLU A 69 5.02 -6.29 1.28
CA GLU A 69 5.75 -7.33 2.01
C GLU A 69 5.91 -6.99 3.51
N MET A 70 6.13 -5.72 3.84
CA MET A 70 6.19 -5.28 5.24
C MET A 70 4.84 -5.49 5.95
N ILE A 71 3.72 -5.10 5.35
CA ILE A 71 2.38 -5.31 5.92
C ILE A 71 2.08 -6.81 6.05
N ALA A 72 2.34 -7.59 5.00
CA ALA A 72 2.22 -9.05 5.04
C ALA A 72 3.01 -9.65 6.21
N THR A 73 4.23 -9.17 6.42
CA THR A 73 5.09 -9.63 7.52
C THR A 73 4.53 -9.25 8.88
N MET A 74 3.96 -8.04 9.05
CA MET A 74 3.30 -7.63 10.29
C MET A 74 2.13 -8.55 10.60
N VAL A 75 1.21 -8.71 9.64
CA VAL A 75 0.01 -9.55 9.78
C VAL A 75 0.41 -10.99 10.12
N TYR A 76 1.33 -11.59 9.36
CA TYR A 76 1.83 -12.94 9.61
C TYR A 76 2.43 -13.09 11.01
N LYS A 77 3.29 -12.15 11.44
CA LYS A 77 3.92 -12.24 12.77
C LYS A 77 2.91 -12.04 13.91
N LEU A 78 1.86 -11.26 13.70
CA LEU A 78 0.78 -11.05 14.67
C LEU A 78 -0.16 -12.26 14.79
N THR A 79 -0.23 -13.13 13.78
CA THR A 79 -1.17 -14.28 13.74
C THR A 79 -0.51 -15.66 13.77
N LYS A 80 0.79 -15.79 13.51
CA LYS A 80 1.47 -17.11 13.37
C LYS A 80 1.32 -18.06 14.56
N ASP A 81 1.11 -17.52 15.76
CA ASP A 81 0.96 -18.31 17.00
C ASP A 81 -0.49 -18.27 17.53
N ALA A 82 -1.44 -17.74 16.75
CA ALA A 82 -2.84 -17.61 17.15
C ALA A 82 -3.56 -18.96 17.10
N THR A 83 -4.29 -19.31 18.16
CA THR A 83 -5.17 -20.47 18.15
C THR A 83 -6.47 -20.16 17.39
N PRO A 84 -7.20 -21.18 16.90
CA PRO A 84 -8.53 -20.98 16.28
C PRO A 84 -9.50 -20.20 17.18
N GLU A 85 -9.44 -20.40 18.50
CA GLU A 85 -10.25 -19.66 19.47
C GLU A 85 -9.88 -18.17 19.53
N GLN A 86 -8.58 -17.84 19.45
CA GLN A 86 -8.12 -16.45 19.40
C GLN A 86 -8.50 -15.77 18.08
N MET A 87 -8.39 -16.49 16.96
CA MET A 87 -8.85 -16.00 15.64
C MET A 87 -10.35 -15.71 15.68
N LYS A 88 -11.15 -16.62 16.23
CA LYS A 88 -12.59 -16.41 16.42
C LYS A 88 -12.90 -15.23 17.35
N ALA A 89 -12.18 -15.09 18.46
CA ALA A 89 -12.36 -13.97 19.39
C ALA A 89 -12.06 -12.61 18.73
N ALA A 90 -11.14 -12.56 17.77
CA ALA A 90 -10.87 -11.38 16.95
C ALA A 90 -11.87 -11.18 15.77
N GLY A 91 -12.84 -12.08 15.61
CA GLY A 91 -13.79 -12.08 14.49
C GLY A 91 -13.11 -12.38 13.15
N LEU A 92 -12.15 -13.30 13.15
CA LEU A 92 -11.47 -13.86 11.99
C LEU A 92 -11.87 -15.33 11.75
N ASP A 93 -12.95 -15.82 12.33
CA ASP A 93 -13.43 -17.19 12.10
C ASP A 93 -13.86 -17.47 10.65
N PRO A 94 -14.51 -16.54 9.89
CA PRO A 94 -14.71 -16.75 8.45
C PRO A 94 -13.39 -16.85 7.68
N HIS A 95 -12.42 -15.99 8.01
CA HIS A 95 -11.09 -16.04 7.40
C HIS A 95 -10.41 -17.36 7.67
N TYR A 96 -10.41 -17.81 8.92
CA TYR A 96 -9.82 -19.07 9.33
C TYR A 96 -10.46 -20.27 8.62
N ALA A 97 -11.78 -20.25 8.43
CA ALA A 97 -12.48 -21.32 7.72
C ALA A 97 -12.10 -21.40 6.23
N ASP A 98 -11.83 -20.26 5.57
CA ASP A 98 -11.53 -20.20 4.14
C ASP A 98 -10.02 -20.30 3.84
N HIS A 99 -9.18 -19.77 4.73
CA HIS A 99 -7.76 -19.54 4.48
C HIS A 99 -6.84 -20.03 5.62
N ASP A 100 -7.38 -20.63 6.69
CA ASP A 100 -6.62 -20.97 7.89
C ASP A 100 -5.85 -19.73 8.41
N SER A 101 -4.54 -19.83 8.62
CA SER A 101 -3.70 -18.68 9.00
C SER A 101 -2.99 -18.03 7.81
N ALA A 102 -3.34 -18.37 6.56
CA ALA A 102 -2.71 -17.80 5.38
C ALA A 102 -3.13 -16.35 5.15
N LEU A 103 -2.23 -15.57 4.55
CA LEU A 103 -2.55 -14.23 4.03
C LEU A 103 -3.47 -14.34 2.81
N HIS A 104 -4.42 -13.41 2.71
CA HIS A 104 -5.27 -13.28 1.55
C HIS A 104 -5.54 -11.80 1.23
N TYR A 105 -5.80 -11.49 -0.04
CA TYR A 105 -6.04 -10.13 -0.49
C TYR A 105 -7.52 -9.76 -0.32
N HIS A 106 -7.88 -9.35 0.89
CA HIS A 106 -9.14 -8.70 1.21
C HIS A 106 -8.87 -7.50 2.13
N ASN A 107 -9.87 -6.68 2.39
CA ASN A 107 -9.79 -5.58 3.34
C ASN A 107 -10.18 -6.02 4.77
N ALA A 108 -10.14 -5.14 5.76
CA ALA A 108 -10.44 -5.47 7.16
C ALA A 108 -11.91 -5.91 7.39
N ALA A 109 -12.80 -5.59 6.44
CA ALA A 109 -14.19 -6.03 6.41
C ALA A 109 -14.41 -7.36 5.66
N GLY A 110 -13.34 -7.99 5.14
CA GLY A 110 -13.41 -9.25 4.41
C GLY A 110 -13.84 -9.12 2.95
N VAL A 111 -13.86 -7.91 2.38
CA VAL A 111 -14.16 -7.69 0.96
C VAL A 111 -12.91 -8.01 0.13
N PRO A 112 -12.96 -8.95 -0.82
CA PRO A 112 -11.80 -9.28 -1.66
C PRO A 112 -11.29 -8.08 -2.45
N PHE A 113 -9.99 -8.05 -2.68
CA PHE A 113 -9.37 -7.09 -3.59
C PHE A 113 -10.00 -7.22 -4.98
N THR A 114 -10.23 -6.08 -5.63
CA THR A 114 -10.85 -6.01 -6.96
C THR A 114 -10.17 -4.94 -7.80
N ALA A 115 -10.05 -5.21 -9.10
CA ALA A 115 -9.51 -4.26 -10.07
C ALA A 115 -10.31 -2.94 -10.13
N THR A 116 -11.54 -2.90 -9.59
CA THR A 116 -12.33 -1.66 -9.48
C THR A 116 -11.73 -0.63 -8.52
N TYR A 117 -10.77 -1.00 -7.68
CA TYR A 117 -10.06 -0.08 -6.77
C TYR A 117 -8.98 0.77 -7.46
N ILE A 118 -8.57 0.40 -8.67
CA ILE A 118 -7.51 1.09 -9.41
C ILE A 118 -8.05 1.72 -10.69
N GLN A 119 -7.41 2.79 -11.13
CA GLN A 119 -7.72 3.48 -12.38
C GLN A 119 -6.43 3.76 -13.17
N ALA A 120 -6.53 3.64 -14.48
CA ALA A 120 -5.55 4.10 -15.45
C ALA A 120 -6.33 4.61 -16.67
N LYS A 121 -6.17 5.88 -17.02
CA LYS A 121 -6.93 6.57 -18.07
C LYS A 121 -6.10 6.84 -19.31
N GLY A 122 -4.77 6.77 -19.22
CA GLY A 122 -3.87 7.15 -20.29
C GLY A 122 -3.81 8.66 -20.51
N ASP A 123 -4.46 9.45 -19.65
CA ASP A 123 -4.24 10.89 -19.52
C ASP A 123 -3.25 11.10 -18.36
N PRO A 124 -2.01 11.54 -18.63
CA PRO A 124 -0.96 11.60 -17.61
C PRO A 124 -1.28 12.51 -16.43
N ILE A 125 -2.03 13.59 -16.64
CA ILE A 125 -2.37 14.53 -15.57
C ILE A 125 -3.47 13.93 -14.70
N ALA A 126 -4.49 13.32 -15.30
CA ALA A 126 -5.55 12.65 -14.56
C ALA A 126 -5.01 11.47 -13.75
N ASP A 127 -4.14 10.66 -14.35
CA ASP A 127 -3.52 9.49 -13.70
C ASP A 127 -2.65 9.93 -12.51
N LEU A 128 -1.81 10.96 -12.65
CA LEU A 128 -1.03 11.47 -11.51
C LEU A 128 -1.89 12.11 -10.41
N TYR A 129 -3.03 12.73 -10.74
CA TYR A 129 -3.96 13.23 -9.72
C TYR A 129 -4.65 12.11 -8.95
N GLU A 130 -4.99 11.01 -9.63
CA GLU A 130 -5.46 9.77 -8.98
C GLU A 130 -4.39 9.23 -8.03
N ASP A 131 -3.12 9.18 -8.45
CA ASP A 131 -2.01 8.69 -7.62
C ASP A 131 -1.80 9.56 -6.39
N ILE A 132 -1.82 10.90 -6.52
CA ILE A 132 -1.76 11.82 -5.38
C ILE A 132 -2.91 11.54 -4.41
N ALA A 133 -4.12 11.32 -4.91
CA ALA A 133 -5.27 11.02 -4.07
C ALA A 133 -5.13 9.65 -3.39
N ALA A 134 -4.53 8.66 -4.07
CA ALA A 134 -4.25 7.35 -3.50
C ALA A 134 -3.30 7.46 -2.30
N GLU A 135 -2.15 8.13 -2.44
CA GLU A 135 -1.19 8.27 -1.33
C GLU A 135 -1.77 9.07 -0.15
N GLU A 136 -2.60 10.08 -0.40
CA GLU A 136 -3.25 10.84 0.68
C GLU A 136 -4.29 10.00 1.45
N LYS A 137 -4.98 9.07 0.76
CA LYS A 137 -5.91 8.12 1.39
C LYS A 137 -5.15 7.06 2.18
N ALA A 138 -4.10 6.46 1.61
CA ALA A 138 -3.22 5.52 2.29
C ALA A 138 -2.59 6.13 3.55
N ARG A 139 -2.03 7.36 3.45
CA ARG A 139 -1.50 8.13 4.59
C ARG A 139 -2.53 8.30 5.71
N ALA A 140 -3.78 8.60 5.36
CA ALA A 140 -4.86 8.76 6.34
C ALA A 140 -5.18 7.43 7.02
N THR A 141 -5.29 6.34 6.27
CA THR A 141 -5.49 4.99 6.81
C THR A 141 -4.37 4.59 7.74
N TYR A 142 -3.10 4.80 7.37
CA TYR A 142 -1.96 4.59 8.25
C TYR A 142 -2.05 5.39 9.56
N GLN A 143 -2.44 6.66 9.48
CA GLN A 143 -2.64 7.47 10.68
C GLN A 143 -3.73 6.89 11.59
N TRP A 144 -4.82 6.36 11.03
CA TRP A 144 -5.88 5.74 11.81
C TRP A 144 -5.43 4.42 12.43
N LEU A 145 -4.67 3.59 11.71
CA LEU A 145 -4.08 2.36 12.25
C LEU A 145 -3.13 2.65 13.42
N ILE A 146 -2.29 3.69 13.30
CA ILE A 146 -1.42 4.16 14.39
C ILE A 146 -2.25 4.58 15.61
N ASN A 147 -3.39 5.23 15.41
CA ASN A 147 -4.28 5.65 16.51
C ASN A 147 -4.99 4.46 17.17
N LEU A 148 -5.22 3.38 16.43
CA LEU A 148 -5.90 2.16 16.91
C LEU A 148 -4.95 1.14 17.56
N SER A 149 -3.64 1.35 17.42
CA SER A 149 -2.60 0.44 17.92
C SER A 149 -1.87 1.04 19.12
N ASP A 150 -1.74 0.26 20.18
CA ASP A 150 -0.89 0.55 21.34
C ASP A 150 0.50 -0.14 21.26
N ASP A 151 0.73 -0.96 20.23
CA ASP A 151 2.00 -1.65 20.01
C ASP A 151 3.05 -0.68 19.44
N PRO A 152 4.12 -0.34 20.20
CA PRO A 152 5.11 0.62 19.77
C PRO A 152 5.99 0.12 18.61
N ASP A 153 6.22 -1.19 18.50
CA ASP A 153 7.04 -1.81 17.47
C ASP A 153 6.29 -1.83 16.13
N ILE A 154 4.99 -2.15 16.14
CA ILE A 154 4.13 -2.01 14.95
C ILE A 154 4.03 -0.54 14.55
N ASN A 155 3.80 0.36 15.52
CA ASN A 155 3.67 1.78 15.24
C ASN A 155 4.95 2.40 14.68
N ASP A 156 6.14 1.86 14.96
CA ASP A 156 7.39 2.29 14.32
C ASP A 156 7.35 2.02 12.81
N SER A 157 7.01 0.80 12.40
CA SER A 157 6.91 0.46 10.98
C SER A 157 5.76 1.20 10.28
N LEU A 158 4.61 1.40 10.93
CA LEU A 158 3.50 2.18 10.36
C LEU A 158 3.87 3.66 10.17
N ARG A 159 4.68 4.25 11.06
CA ARG A 159 5.18 5.62 10.89
C ARG A 159 6.12 5.73 9.70
N PHE A 160 6.97 4.73 9.48
CA PHE A 160 7.81 4.68 8.29
C PHE A 160 6.96 4.68 7.03
N LEU A 161 5.99 3.76 6.91
CA LEU A 161 5.11 3.65 5.73
C LEU A 161 4.33 4.95 5.50
N ARG A 162 3.71 5.50 6.56
CA ARG A 162 3.01 6.79 6.49
C ARG A 162 3.90 7.94 5.99
N GLU A 163 5.18 7.96 6.33
CA GLU A 163 6.11 8.97 5.83
C GLU A 163 6.45 8.74 4.35
N ARG A 164 6.52 7.49 3.90
CA ARG A 164 6.67 7.17 2.47
C ARG A 164 5.50 7.69 1.66
N GLU A 165 4.26 7.55 2.14
CA GLU A 165 3.08 8.14 1.50
C GLU A 165 3.20 9.65 1.27
N ILE A 166 3.74 10.37 2.26
CA ILE A 166 3.97 11.82 2.16
C ILE A 166 5.00 12.11 1.06
N VAL A 167 6.09 11.34 1.03
CA VAL A 167 7.13 11.50 0.00
C VAL A 167 6.57 11.17 -1.38
N HIS A 168 5.81 10.09 -1.54
CA HIS A 168 5.24 9.69 -2.82
C HIS A 168 4.24 10.73 -3.35
N SER A 169 3.32 11.19 -2.50
CA SER A 169 2.39 12.30 -2.82
C SER A 169 3.15 13.55 -3.28
N GLN A 170 4.25 13.91 -2.62
CA GLN A 170 5.09 15.03 -3.03
C GLN A 170 5.73 14.80 -4.40
N ARG A 171 6.28 13.61 -4.67
CA ARG A 171 6.90 13.30 -5.97
C ARG A 171 5.88 13.28 -7.11
N PHE A 172 4.69 12.76 -6.90
CA PHE A 172 3.64 12.83 -7.92
C PHE A 172 3.19 14.27 -8.18
N ARG A 173 3.12 15.13 -7.15
CA ARG A 173 2.86 16.57 -7.34
C ARG A 173 3.95 17.25 -8.16
N GLU A 174 5.22 16.94 -7.90
CA GLU A 174 6.34 17.44 -8.72
C GLU A 174 6.22 16.97 -10.17
N ALA A 175 5.86 15.70 -10.40
CA ALA A 175 5.64 15.16 -11.74
C ALA A 175 4.50 15.87 -12.49
N VAL A 176 3.40 16.20 -11.80
CA VAL A 176 2.30 17.00 -12.38
C VAL A 176 2.80 18.35 -12.88
N GLU A 177 3.60 19.06 -12.07
CA GLU A 177 4.13 20.37 -12.47
C GLU A 177 5.12 20.25 -13.64
N ILE A 178 5.96 19.21 -13.67
CA ILE A 178 6.84 18.92 -14.81
C ILE A 178 6.04 18.75 -16.11
N LEU A 179 4.94 17.99 -16.07
CA LEU A 179 4.13 17.75 -17.26
C LEU A 179 3.32 18.98 -17.69
N LYS A 180 2.83 19.80 -16.75
CA LYS A 180 2.17 21.08 -17.05
C LYS A 180 3.12 22.05 -17.76
N GLU A 181 4.33 22.21 -17.24
CA GLU A 181 5.35 23.07 -17.86
C GLU A 181 5.66 22.64 -19.30
N GLU A 182 5.65 21.34 -19.59
CA GLU A 182 5.85 20.85 -20.95
C GLU A 182 4.68 21.10 -21.87
N ARG A 183 3.45 20.95 -21.37
CA ARG A 183 2.25 21.26 -22.15
C ARG A 183 2.19 22.74 -22.53
N ASP A 184 2.66 23.62 -21.66
CA ASP A 184 2.60 25.06 -21.85
C ASP A 184 3.78 25.61 -22.68
N LYS A 185 4.78 24.79 -23.01
CA LYS A 185 5.83 25.16 -23.97
C LYS A 185 5.24 25.28 -25.37
N LYS A 186 5.14 26.52 -25.87
CA LYS A 186 4.85 26.79 -27.28
C LYS A 186 5.95 26.18 -28.15
N ILE A 187 5.57 25.26 -29.03
CA ILE A 187 6.43 24.78 -30.10
C ILE A 187 6.52 25.89 -31.15
N PHE A 188 7.64 26.60 -31.20
CA PHE A 188 7.94 27.50 -32.30
C PHE A 188 8.50 26.67 -33.46
N PHE A 189 7.79 26.64 -34.58
CA PHE A 189 8.22 26.03 -35.84
C PHE A 189 9.07 27.00 -36.66
#